data_AF-A0A9W6K0D0-F1
#
_entry.id   AF-A0A9W6K0D0-F1
#
_cell.length_a   1.000
_cell.length_b   1.000
_cell.length_c   1.000
_cell.angle_alpha   90.00
_cell.angle_beta   90.00
_cell.angle_gamma   90.00
#
_symmetry.space_group_name_H-M   'P 1'
#
loop_
_entity.id
_entity.type
_entity.pdbx_description
1 polymer ?
#
loop_
_entity_poly.entity_id
_entity_poly.type
_entity_poly.pdbx_seq_one_letter_code
_entity_poly.pdbx_strand_id
1 'polypeptide(L)'
;MPNPFRAALLVLGLSLAGAGAASAATKPVAAAADPLVGRVWVETRPASDLPGTMLVFLPDGTLLMDSCWETYALRKWSRTAPDAIAWDEDGARLTAKVQSVSPTQLTLKVQAGKDVVEHRYSLAKVPYVCPDMKR
;
A
#
# COMPACT_ATOMS: atom_id res chain seq x y z
N MET A 1 -55.37 -47.27 0.26
CA MET A 1 -54.29 -46.25 0.24
C MET A 1 -53.79 -46.15 -1.20
N PRO A 2 -53.45 -44.93 -1.69
CA PRO A 2 -54.06 -44.17 -2.82
C PRO A 2 -53.49 -44.53 -4.22
N ASN A 3 -53.99 -44.12 -5.41
CA ASN A 3 -54.98 -43.11 -5.83
C ASN A 3 -55.45 -43.38 -7.28
N PRO A 4 -56.72 -43.09 -7.64
CA PRO A 4 -57.17 -42.88 -9.01
C PRO A 4 -57.40 -41.38 -9.32
N PHE A 5 -57.51 -41.06 -10.61
CA PHE A 5 -58.09 -39.84 -11.19
C PHE A 5 -57.26 -38.54 -11.29
N ARG A 6 -57.42 -37.97 -12.50
CA ARG A 6 -57.56 -36.55 -12.87
C ARG A 6 -56.33 -35.79 -13.36
N ALA A 7 -56.31 -35.69 -14.69
CA ALA A 7 -55.86 -34.53 -15.43
C ALA A 7 -56.46 -33.22 -14.90
N ALA A 8 -55.67 -32.15 -14.94
CA ALA A 8 -56.14 -30.81 -15.32
C ALA A 8 -54.93 -29.92 -15.65
N LEU A 9 -54.99 -29.32 -16.84
CA LEU A 9 -54.21 -28.18 -17.29
C LEU A 9 -54.15 -27.08 -16.22
N LEU A 10 -52.99 -26.45 -16.08
CA LEU A 10 -52.91 -25.06 -15.65
C LEU A 10 -51.80 -24.36 -16.42
N VAL A 11 -52.19 -23.74 -17.53
CA VAL A 11 -51.42 -22.68 -18.19
C VAL A 11 -51.69 -21.40 -17.41
N LEU A 12 -50.66 -20.85 -16.77
CA LEU A 12 -50.58 -19.43 -16.47
C LEU A 12 -49.16 -18.97 -16.79
N GLY A 13 -48.95 -18.65 -18.07
CA GLY A 13 -47.86 -17.77 -18.48
C GLY A 13 -48.28 -16.34 -18.18
N LEU A 14 -47.72 -15.75 -17.13
CA LEU A 14 -47.73 -14.32 -16.90
C LEU A 14 -46.29 -13.87 -16.67
N SER A 15 -45.54 -13.72 -17.75
CA SER A 15 -44.23 -13.07 -17.72
C SER A 15 -44.44 -11.60 -17.43
N LEU A 16 -44.25 -11.19 -16.17
CA LEU A 16 -44.04 -9.78 -15.85
C LEU A 16 -42.70 -9.35 -16.45
N ALA A 17 -42.78 -8.58 -17.53
CA ALA A 17 -41.71 -7.71 -17.98
C ALA A 17 -41.51 -6.61 -16.91
N GLY A 18 -40.72 -6.92 -15.88
CA GLY A 18 -40.22 -5.94 -14.92
C GLY A 18 -39.05 -5.19 -15.53
N ALA A 19 -39.28 -3.90 -15.81
CA ALA A 19 -38.30 -2.98 -16.35
C ALA A 19 -36.95 -3.09 -15.62
N GLY A 20 -35.93 -3.52 -16.33
CA GLY A 20 -34.55 -3.40 -15.89
C GLY A 20 -34.24 -1.92 -15.73
N ALA A 21 -34.23 -1.42 -14.50
CA ALA A 21 -33.57 -0.18 -14.17
C ALA A 21 -32.12 -0.34 -14.62
N ALA A 22 -31.75 0.40 -15.68
CA ALA A 22 -30.38 0.51 -16.10
C ALA A 22 -29.61 1.16 -14.94
N SER A 23 -29.05 0.30 -14.08
CA SER A 23 -28.03 0.69 -13.13
C SER A 23 -26.91 1.26 -13.98
N ALA A 24 -26.81 2.59 -14.02
CA ALA A 24 -25.69 3.27 -14.63
C ALA A 24 -24.45 2.71 -13.93
N ALA A 25 -23.73 1.85 -14.62
CA ALA A 25 -22.47 1.32 -14.13
C ALA A 25 -21.51 2.50 -14.01
N THR A 26 -21.46 3.10 -12.82
CA THR A 26 -20.41 4.03 -12.44
C THR A 26 -19.11 3.29 -12.68
N LYS A 27 -18.37 3.69 -13.72
CA LYS A 27 -17.02 3.16 -13.94
C LYS A 27 -16.26 3.33 -12.63
N PRO A 28 -15.66 2.27 -12.07
CA PRO A 28 -14.84 2.43 -10.88
C PRO A 28 -13.76 3.45 -11.24
N VAL A 29 -13.79 4.60 -10.56
CA VAL A 29 -12.66 5.53 -10.56
C VAL A 29 -11.52 4.70 -9.99
N ALA A 30 -10.54 4.38 -10.82
CA ALA A 30 -9.35 3.67 -10.37
C ALA A 30 -8.83 4.43 -9.14
N ALA A 31 -8.76 3.75 -8.00
CA ALA A 31 -8.23 4.36 -6.79
C ALA A 31 -6.86 4.93 -7.15
N ALA A 32 -6.65 6.22 -6.86
CA ALA A 32 -5.38 6.86 -7.14
C ALA A 32 -4.28 6.04 -6.44
N ALA A 33 -3.26 5.65 -7.20
CA ALA A 33 -2.13 4.91 -6.65
C ALA A 33 -1.50 5.73 -5.52
N ASP A 34 -1.13 5.06 -4.42
CA ASP A 34 -0.47 5.71 -3.30
C ASP A 34 0.81 6.42 -3.80
N PRO A 35 1.01 7.72 -3.50
CA PRO A 35 2.17 8.47 -4.00
C PRO A 35 3.52 7.93 -3.51
N LEU A 36 3.54 7.09 -2.47
CA LEU A 36 4.74 6.41 -1.98
C LEU A 36 5.14 5.20 -2.83
N VAL A 37 4.17 4.57 -3.50
CA VAL A 37 4.33 3.29 -4.20
C VAL A 37 5.00 3.45 -5.56
N GLY A 38 5.81 2.46 -5.94
CA GLY A 38 6.48 2.44 -7.24
C GLY A 38 7.68 3.39 -7.34
N ARG A 39 8.23 3.79 -6.19
CA ARG A 39 9.38 4.69 -6.08
C ARG A 39 10.43 4.08 -5.16
N VAL A 40 11.69 4.44 -5.40
CA VAL A 40 12.81 4.12 -4.53
C VAL A 40 13.22 5.39 -3.80
N TRP A 41 13.03 5.42 -2.49
CA TRP A 41 13.30 6.56 -1.63
C TRP A 41 14.62 6.34 -0.88
N VAL A 42 15.56 7.26 -0.96
CA VAL A 42 16.84 7.17 -0.24
C VAL A 42 16.94 8.31 0.75
N GLU A 43 17.21 7.99 2.01
CA GLU A 43 17.38 8.97 3.07
C GLU A 43 18.56 9.90 2.79
N THR A 44 18.33 11.19 2.98
CA THR A 44 19.25 12.28 2.61
C THR A 44 19.97 12.90 3.81
N ARG A 45 19.51 12.59 5.02
CA ARG A 45 20.08 13.09 6.28
C ARG A 45 20.10 11.97 7.33
N PRO A 46 20.83 10.88 7.08
CA PRO A 46 21.00 9.84 8.09
C PRO A 46 21.66 10.40 9.35
N ALA A 47 21.40 9.77 10.50
CA ALA A 47 22.01 10.16 11.76
C ALA A 47 23.52 9.83 11.84
N SER A 48 24.00 8.93 10.97
CA SER A 48 25.39 8.54 10.84
C SER A 48 25.99 9.09 9.55
N ASP A 49 27.32 9.03 9.41
CA ASP A 49 28.02 9.37 8.16
C ASP A 49 27.91 8.26 7.10
N LEU A 50 27.11 7.22 7.34
CA LEU A 50 26.86 6.14 6.39
C LEU A 50 25.78 6.55 5.37
N PRO A 51 25.76 5.94 4.16
CA PRO A 51 24.64 6.12 3.24
C PRO A 51 23.31 5.80 3.91
N GLY A 52 22.31 6.66 3.71
CA GLY A 52 21.01 6.53 4.36
C GLY A 52 20.18 5.35 3.87
N THR A 53 19.15 5.00 4.64
CA THR A 53 18.25 3.88 4.32
C THR A 53 17.47 4.14 3.03
N MET A 54 17.34 3.08 2.24
CA MET A 54 16.47 2.97 1.09
C MET A 54 15.12 2.36 1.49
N LEU A 55 14.02 2.96 1.04
CA LEU A 55 12.66 2.45 1.19
C LEU A 55 11.99 2.25 -0.18
N VAL A 56 11.37 1.10 -0.38
CA VAL A 56 10.53 0.81 -1.55
C VAL A 56 9.18 0.27 -1.07
N PHE A 57 8.13 1.08 -1.25
CA PHE A 57 6.76 0.70 -0.94
C PHE A 57 6.15 -0.01 -2.15
N LEU A 58 5.79 -1.29 -1.98
CA LEU A 58 5.15 -2.10 -3.02
C LEU A 58 3.62 -2.08 -2.88
N PRO A 59 2.88 -2.22 -4.01
CA PRO A 59 1.42 -2.15 -4.02
C PRO A 59 0.73 -3.30 -3.27
N ASP A 60 1.44 -4.39 -2.99
CA ASP A 60 0.93 -5.54 -2.23
C ASP A 60 1.06 -5.38 -0.70
N GLY A 61 1.53 -4.21 -0.23
CA GLY A 61 1.77 -3.95 1.19
C GLY A 61 3.13 -4.44 1.68
N THR A 62 4.04 -4.82 0.78
CA THR A 62 5.44 -5.12 1.12
C THR A 62 6.29 -3.85 1.12
N LEU A 63 7.09 -3.66 2.17
CA LEU A 63 8.07 -2.59 2.30
C LEU A 63 9.46 -3.25 2.26
N LEU A 64 10.22 -2.97 1.20
CA LEU A 64 11.63 -3.28 1.16
C LEU A 64 12.40 -2.13 1.79
N MET A 65 13.19 -2.47 2.80
CA MET A 65 14.13 -1.57 3.45
C MET A 65 15.54 -2.10 3.22
N ASP A 66 16.49 -1.24 2.92
CA ASP A 66 17.88 -1.63 2.73
C ASP A 66 18.81 -0.44 3.01
N SER A 67 20.09 -0.66 3.20
CA SER A 67 21.09 0.41 3.22
C SER A 67 22.41 -0.13 2.70
N CYS A 68 23.40 0.73 2.43
CA CYS A 68 24.70 0.25 1.94
C CYS A 68 25.52 -0.51 3.00
N TRP A 69 25.03 -0.59 4.24
CA TRP A 69 25.73 -1.23 5.36
C TRP A 69 24.91 -2.31 6.08
N GLU A 70 23.59 -2.33 5.88
CA GLU A 70 22.70 -3.30 6.50
C GLU A 70 22.24 -4.34 5.47
N THR A 71 21.70 -5.45 5.94
CA THR A 71 21.02 -6.41 5.06
C THR A 71 19.61 -5.91 4.78
N TYR A 72 19.10 -6.19 3.59
CA TYR A 72 17.72 -5.88 3.26
C TYR A 72 16.73 -6.53 4.26
N ALA A 73 15.63 -5.84 4.51
CA ALA A 73 14.50 -6.32 5.28
C ALA A 73 13.20 -6.17 4.48
N LEU A 74 12.34 -7.19 4.56
CA LEU A 74 11.00 -7.16 4.02
C LEU A 74 9.99 -7.05 5.17
N ARG A 75 9.26 -5.95 5.20
CA ARG A 75 8.25 -5.66 6.23
C ARG A 75 6.87 -5.54 5.60
N LYS A 76 5.82 -5.74 6.40
CA LYS A 76 4.46 -5.38 6.00
C LYS A 76 4.23 -3.91 6.33
N TRP A 77 3.77 -3.14 5.36
CA TRP A 77 3.32 -1.77 5.57
C TRP A 77 1.85 -1.61 5.19
N SER A 78 1.23 -0.56 5.74
CA SER A 78 -0.15 -0.21 5.44
C SER A 78 -0.37 1.29 5.60
N ARG A 79 -1.32 1.83 4.84
CA ARG A 79 -1.87 3.15 5.10
C ARG A 79 -2.88 3.05 6.25
N THR A 80 -2.72 3.83 7.30
CA THR A 80 -3.64 3.89 8.44
C THR A 80 -4.55 5.13 8.41
N ALA A 81 -4.14 6.17 7.69
CA ALA A 81 -4.92 7.37 7.37
C ALA A 81 -4.38 8.04 6.10
N PRO A 82 -5.04 9.04 5.50
CA PRO A 82 -4.54 9.71 4.30
C PRO A 82 -3.10 10.21 4.41
N ASP A 83 -2.67 10.66 5.58
CA ASP A 83 -1.33 11.15 5.90
C ASP A 83 -0.58 10.26 6.92
N ALA A 84 -1.00 9.02 7.13
CA ALA A 84 -0.37 8.12 8.09
C ALA A 84 -0.14 6.71 7.54
N ILE A 85 1.04 6.15 7.84
CA ILE A 85 1.44 4.78 7.51
C ILE A 85 1.91 4.05 8.77
N ALA A 86 1.95 2.73 8.70
CA ALA A 86 2.53 1.89 9.74
C ALA A 86 3.18 0.65 9.14
N TRP A 87 4.27 0.19 9.77
CA TRP A 87 4.94 -1.07 9.47
C TRP A 87 5.46 -1.71 10.76
N ASP A 88 5.77 -3.00 10.70
CA ASP A 88 6.35 -3.72 11.83
C ASP A 88 7.86 -3.91 11.59
N GLU A 89 8.68 -3.61 12.58
CA GLU A 89 10.14 -3.71 12.56
C GLU A 89 10.59 -4.36 13.87
N ASP A 90 11.30 -5.49 13.76
CA ASP A 90 11.86 -6.24 14.89
C ASP A 90 10.89 -6.50 16.06
N GLY A 91 9.62 -6.77 15.72
CA GLY A 91 8.57 -7.07 16.68
C GLY A 91 7.89 -5.83 17.29
N ALA A 92 8.33 -4.62 16.93
CA ALA A 92 7.69 -3.37 17.28
C ALA A 92 6.89 -2.81 16.11
N ARG A 93 5.73 -2.20 16.39
CA ARG A 93 4.97 -1.48 15.37
C ARG A 93 5.41 -0.02 15.34
N LEU A 94 5.91 0.40 14.19
CA LEU A 94 6.26 1.79 13.91
C LEU A 94 5.08 2.46 13.21
N THR A 95 4.88 3.73 13.51
CA THR A 95 3.92 4.59 12.80
C THR A 95 4.65 5.79 12.24
N ALA A 96 4.19 6.30 11.11
CA ALA A 96 4.73 7.53 10.57
C ALA A 96 3.65 8.43 9.99
N LYS A 97 3.77 9.73 10.25
CA LYS A 97 3.01 10.76 9.55
C LYS A 97 3.77 11.16 8.28
N VAL A 98 3.10 11.11 7.14
CA VAL A 98 3.60 11.62 5.86
C VAL A 98 3.46 13.14 5.89
N GLN A 99 4.53 13.84 6.30
CA GLN A 99 4.51 15.30 6.40
C GLN A 99 4.42 15.95 5.01
N SER A 100 5.14 15.39 4.04
CA SER A 100 5.11 15.83 2.66
C SER A 100 5.53 14.69 1.72
N VAL A 101 4.93 14.65 0.55
CA VAL A 101 5.33 13.76 -0.55
C VAL A 101 5.19 14.52 -1.86
N SER A 102 6.23 14.48 -2.68
CA SER A 102 6.27 15.04 -4.03
C SER A 102 6.85 13.99 -4.99
N PRO A 103 6.93 14.25 -6.31
CA PRO A 103 7.58 13.32 -7.22
C PRO A 103 9.06 13.02 -6.90
N THR A 104 9.74 13.85 -6.11
CA THR A 104 11.19 13.74 -5.87
C THR A 104 11.60 13.79 -4.40
N GLN A 105 10.70 14.11 -3.48
CA GLN A 105 10.99 14.26 -2.06
C GLN A 105 9.90 13.62 -1.20
N LEU A 106 10.30 13.08 -0.05
CA LEU A 106 9.42 12.51 0.95
C LEU A 106 9.92 12.90 2.34
N THR A 107 9.03 13.39 3.20
CA THR A 107 9.34 13.62 4.62
C THR A 107 8.41 12.79 5.48
N LEU A 108 8.98 11.92 6.33
CA LEU A 108 8.25 11.11 7.29
C LEU A 108 8.58 11.58 8.70
N LYS A 109 7.55 11.71 9.55
CA LYS A 109 7.72 11.82 10.99
C LYS A 109 7.43 10.45 11.60
N VAL A 110 8.48 9.70 11.89
CA VAL A 110 8.40 8.32 12.38
C VAL A 110 8.35 8.33 13.90
N GLN A 111 7.43 7.55 14.46
CA GLN A 111 7.31 7.31 15.89
C GLN A 111 7.70 5.86 16.18
N ALA A 112 8.71 5.69 17.03
CA ALA A 112 9.19 4.41 17.53
C ALA A 112 9.11 4.44 19.07
N GLY A 113 8.06 3.84 19.62
CA GLY A 113 7.76 3.95 21.05
C GLY A 113 7.51 5.40 21.48
N LYS A 114 8.39 5.95 22.33
CA LYS A 114 8.31 7.35 22.81
C LYS A 114 9.09 8.33 21.92
N ASP A 115 9.97 7.82 21.06
CA ASP A 115 10.83 8.66 20.23
C ASP A 115 10.11 9.04 18.96
N VAL A 116 10.34 10.28 18.52
CA VAL A 116 9.76 10.82 17.30
C VAL A 116 10.87 11.47 16.49
N VAL A 117 11.17 10.88 15.34
CA VAL A 117 12.29 11.28 14.48
C VAL A 117 11.75 11.68 13.11
N GLU A 118 12.29 12.76 12.57
CA GLU A 118 11.97 13.20 11.22
C GLU A 118 13.01 12.65 10.24
N HIS A 119 12.54 11.91 9.24
CA HIS A 119 13.35 11.35 8.17
C HIS A 119 13.03 12.05 6.85
N ARG A 120 14.07 12.38 6.08
CA ARG A 120 13.95 13.06 4.78
C ARG A 120 14.54 12.18 3.69
N TYR A 121 13.76 11.90 2.67
CA TYR A 121 14.12 11.06 1.55
C TYR A 121 14.06 11.82 0.23
N SER A 122 14.90 11.40 -0.70
CA SER A 122 14.85 11.81 -2.10
C SER A 122 14.62 10.60 -2.99
N LEU A 123 14.08 10.83 -4.19
CA LEU A 123 14.03 9.78 -5.21
C LEU A 123 15.46 9.33 -5.56
N ALA A 124 15.68 8.01 -5.58
CA ALA A 124 16.97 7.43 -5.96
C ALA A 124 17.42 7.88 -7.35
N LYS A 125 18.72 8.14 -7.49
CA LYS A 125 19.34 8.38 -8.79
C LYS A 125 19.54 7.04 -9.51
N VAL A 126 19.41 7.04 -10.84
CA VAL A 126 19.69 5.86 -11.66
C VAL A 126 20.75 6.22 -12.70
N PRO A 127 21.88 5.48 -12.79
CA PRO A 127 22.23 4.35 -11.93
C PRO A 127 22.66 4.79 -10.52
N TYR A 128 22.46 3.92 -9.54
CA TYR A 128 23.05 4.02 -8.21
C TYR A 128 23.55 2.64 -7.80
N VAL A 129 24.77 2.59 -7.29
CA VAL A 129 25.38 1.39 -6.71
C VAL A 129 25.97 1.83 -5.38
N CYS A 130 25.74 1.04 -4.34
CA CYS A 130 26.36 1.29 -3.05
C CYS A 130 27.89 1.31 -3.20
N PRO A 131 28.60 2.23 -2.53
CA PRO A 131 30.04 2.25 -2.58
C PRO A 131 30.59 0.91 -2.07
N ASP A 132 31.65 0.42 -2.70
CA ASP A 132 32.38 -0.75 -2.21
C ASP A 132 32.94 -0.43 -0.83
N MET A 133 32.48 -1.18 0.16
CA MET A 133 32.94 -1.03 1.51
C MET A 133 34.16 -1.92 1.75
N LYS A 134 35.17 -1.39 2.46
CA LYS A 134 36.27 -2.20 2.98
C LYS A 134 35.68 -3.21 3.96
N ARG A 135 35.87 -4.51 3.69
CA ARG A 135 35.59 -5.59 4.65
C ARG A 135 36.61 -5.59 5.77
#